data_AF-A0A1J8Q674-F1
#
_entry.id   AF-A0A1J8Q674-F1
#
_cell.length_a   1.000
_cell.length_b   1.000
_cell.length_c   1.000
_cell.angle_alpha   90.00
_cell.angle_beta   90.00
_cell.angle_gamma   90.00
#
_symmetry.space_group_name_H-M   'P 1'
#
loop_
_entity.id
_entity.type
_entity.pdbx_description
1 polymer ?
#
loop_
_entity_poly.entity_id
_entity_poly.type
_entity_poly.pdbx_seq_one_letter_code
_entity_poly.pdbx_strand_id
1 'polypeptide(L)'
;SNKIRLILHSISFPTYAGPYSLVVLIYYYPLVRRHASNMSTTRFPLEDSQLIHDLHRLSEKSLKLVRSTMYSAPSDPSIAIRSWKMNEFKYYDVPSPFPTLARGLFSRETPSGNDQHGEQTYQIVARGYDKFFNIGEVPWTDWSSLSHHTGPTYTLSLKSNGCIVFIAPISISKLVVTSKHALGPQGVAKTHSEVGHRWLKKHLADKGKTEERLAADLWEKRWTAVAEVYTRAKRLHLIALTPAALRRQL
;
A
#
# COMPACT_ATOMS: atom_id res chain seq x y z
N SER A 1 -17.36 -13.26 15.12
CA SER A 1 -16.92 -13.56 13.74
C SER A 1 -16.70 -12.26 13.01
N ASN A 2 -15.44 -11.80 12.97
CA ASN A 2 -15.08 -10.49 12.40
C ASN A 2 -15.02 -10.60 10.87
N LYS A 3 -16.10 -10.19 10.21
CA LYS A 3 -16.12 -10.03 8.75
C LYS A 3 -15.19 -8.87 8.37
N ILE A 4 -13.94 -9.18 8.03
CA ILE A 4 -13.16 -8.30 7.17
C ILE A 4 -13.89 -8.29 5.82
N ARG A 5 -14.74 -7.29 5.59
CA ARG A 5 -15.21 -6.97 4.25
C ARG A 5 -14.00 -6.38 3.53
N LEU A 6 -13.19 -7.26 2.91
CA LEU A 6 -12.37 -6.84 1.79
C LEU A 6 -13.38 -6.35 0.75
N ILE A 7 -13.64 -5.04 0.70
CA ILE A 7 -14.43 -4.47 -0.37
C ILE A 7 -13.53 -4.48 -1.60
N LEU A 8 -13.44 -5.66 -2.21
CA LEU A 8 -13.06 -5.82 -3.60
C LEU A 8 -14.20 -5.22 -4.41
N HIS A 9 -14.15 -3.91 -4.63
CA HIS A 9 -14.65 -3.45 -5.90
C HIS A 9 -13.62 -3.87 -6.94
N SER A 10 -13.70 -5.11 -7.42
CA SER A 10 -13.19 -5.41 -8.76
C SER A 10 -14.09 -4.60 -9.69
N ILE A 11 -13.69 -3.38 -9.99
CA ILE A 11 -14.32 -2.70 -11.10
C ILE A 11 -13.66 -3.26 -12.35
N SER A 12 -14.20 -4.40 -12.79
CA SER A 12 -13.90 -5.00 -14.08
C SER A 12 -14.37 -4.02 -15.14
N PHE A 13 -13.46 -3.47 -15.91
CA PHE A 13 -13.78 -2.57 -17.02
C PHE A 13 -13.33 -3.19 -18.34
N PRO A 14 -14.06 -2.93 -19.44
CA PRO A 14 -13.77 -3.51 -20.74
C PRO A 14 -12.34 -3.15 -21.16
N THR A 15 -11.61 -4.16 -21.61
CA THR A 15 -10.28 -4.04 -22.20
C THR A 15 -10.39 -3.25 -23.50
N TYR A 16 -10.22 -1.93 -23.44
CA TYR A 16 -9.98 -1.14 -24.64
C TYR A 16 -8.58 -1.46 -25.16
N ALA A 17 -8.52 -1.91 -26.41
CA ALA A 17 -7.32 -2.25 -27.17
C ALA A 17 -6.51 -0.99 -27.56
N GLY A 18 -6.06 -0.24 -26.55
CA GLY A 18 -5.05 0.82 -26.70
C GLY A 18 -3.68 0.36 -26.21
N PRO A 19 -2.57 1.00 -26.61
CA PRO A 19 -1.20 0.59 -26.27
C PRO A 19 -0.84 0.65 -24.77
N TYR A 20 -1.78 1.08 -23.91
CA TYR A 20 -1.62 1.17 -22.47
C TYR A 20 -2.92 0.76 -21.76
N SER A 21 -2.84 -0.22 -20.87
CA SER A 21 -3.95 -0.63 -20.00
C SER A 21 -3.51 -0.54 -18.55
N LEU A 22 -4.22 0.25 -17.76
CA LEU A 22 -4.07 0.32 -16.32
C LEU A 22 -5.12 -0.61 -15.70
N VAL A 23 -4.67 -1.72 -15.12
CA VAL A 23 -5.53 -2.56 -14.28
C VAL A 23 -5.41 -2.04 -12.86
N VAL A 24 -6.30 -1.11 -12.48
CA VAL A 24 -6.39 -0.65 -11.08
C VAL A 24 -7.25 -1.64 -10.32
N LEU A 25 -6.66 -2.71 -9.79
CA LEU A 25 -7.28 -3.42 -8.68
C LEU A 25 -7.03 -2.59 -7.43
N ILE A 26 -8.00 -1.75 -7.04
CA ILE A 26 -7.91 -0.99 -5.78
C ILE A 26 -8.33 -1.92 -4.66
N TYR A 27 -7.36 -2.31 -3.85
CA TYR A 27 -7.65 -2.91 -2.56
C TYR A 27 -7.55 -1.85 -1.49
N TYR A 28 -8.54 -1.83 -0.62
CA TYR A 28 -8.56 -0.94 0.52
C TYR A 28 -8.00 -1.67 1.73
N TYR A 29 -6.83 -1.21 2.18
CA TYR A 29 -6.23 -1.74 3.39
C TYR A 29 -6.51 -0.77 4.57
N PRO A 30 -7.21 -1.21 5.64
CA PRO A 30 -7.42 -0.37 6.79
C PRO A 30 -6.09 -0.16 7.51
N LEU A 31 -5.81 1.09 7.88
CA LEU A 31 -4.61 1.41 8.66
C LEU A 31 -4.63 0.77 10.06
N VAL A 32 -5.81 0.44 10.59
CA VAL A 32 -6.02 -0.15 11.91
C VAL A 32 -6.80 -1.46 11.81
N ARG A 33 -6.28 -2.55 12.38
CA ARG A 33 -7.07 -3.77 12.66
C ARG A 33 -7.97 -3.48 13.86
N ARG A 34 -9.25 -3.14 13.64
CA ARG A 34 -10.19 -2.87 14.74
C ARG A 34 -10.60 -4.20 15.42
N HIS A 35 -10.20 -4.40 16.66
CA HIS A 35 -11.02 -5.17 17.60
C HIS A 35 -12.20 -4.29 18.04
N ALA A 36 -13.41 -4.85 18.10
CA ALA A 36 -14.66 -4.12 18.28
C ALA A 36 -14.86 -3.46 19.67
N SER A 37 -13.82 -3.37 20.52
CA SER A 37 -13.99 -3.02 21.94
C SER A 37 -13.36 -1.70 22.40
N ASN A 38 -12.59 -0.97 21.58
CA ASN A 38 -12.05 0.33 22.00
C ASN A 38 -12.10 1.37 20.87
N MET A 39 -13.11 2.24 20.91
CA MET A 39 -13.16 3.44 20.08
C MET A 39 -12.27 4.52 20.71
N SER A 40 -11.01 4.59 20.26
CA SER A 40 -10.18 5.78 20.51
C SER A 40 -10.84 7.00 19.85
N THR A 41 -11.01 8.07 20.62
CA THR A 41 -11.61 9.34 20.19
C THR A 41 -10.68 10.19 19.33
N THR A 42 -9.40 9.82 19.21
CA THR A 42 -8.42 10.53 18.39
C THR A 42 -8.42 10.00 16.95
N ARG A 43 -8.35 10.92 15.97
CA ARG A 43 -8.34 10.56 14.54
C ARG A 43 -7.16 9.65 14.19
N PHE A 44 -6.02 9.87 14.86
CA PHE A 44 -4.79 9.10 14.75
C PHE A 44 -4.66 8.21 16.00
N PRO A 45 -4.71 6.87 15.84
CA PRO A 45 -4.57 5.95 16.97
C PRO A 45 -3.17 6.03 17.58
N LEU A 46 -3.08 5.90 18.90
CA LEU A 46 -1.79 5.81 19.61
C LEU A 46 -0.97 4.59 19.18
N GLU A 47 -1.64 3.50 18.79
CA GLU A 47 -0.98 2.29 18.26
C GLU A 47 -0.15 2.57 16.99
N ASP A 48 -0.63 3.47 16.12
CA ASP A 48 0.11 3.87 14.92
C ASP A 48 1.39 4.61 15.33
N SER A 49 1.30 5.54 16.28
CA SER A 49 2.47 6.24 16.84
C SER A 49 3.46 5.26 17.47
N GLN A 50 2.99 4.33 18.30
CA GLN A 50 3.83 3.32 18.93
C GLN A 50 4.58 2.47 17.91
N LEU A 51 3.90 2.01 16.87
CA LEU A 51 4.53 1.26 15.77
C LEU A 51 5.65 2.07 15.11
N ILE A 52 5.43 3.36 14.87
CA ILE A 52 6.43 4.23 14.26
C ILE A 52 7.60 4.49 15.21
N HIS A 53 7.37 4.68 16.51
CA HIS A 53 8.45 4.75 17.52
C HIS A 53 9.29 3.47 17.54
N ASP A 54 8.67 2.30 17.45
CA ASP A 54 9.39 1.02 17.43
C ASP A 54 10.26 0.89 16.16
N LEU A 55 9.79 1.41 15.03
CA LEU A 55 10.59 1.48 13.80
C LEU A 55 11.76 2.48 13.90
N HIS A 56 11.58 3.61 14.56
CA HIS A 56 12.67 4.54 14.86
C HIS A 56 13.74 3.85 15.71
N ARG A 57 13.34 3.25 16.85
CA ARG A 57 14.24 2.51 17.73
C ARG A 57 14.97 1.37 17.02
N LEU A 58 14.29 0.65 16.13
CA LEU A 58 14.89 -0.44 15.37
C LEU A 58 15.86 0.06 14.29
N SER A 59 15.53 1.18 13.64
CA SER A 59 16.40 1.83 12.63
C SER A 59 17.68 2.37 13.27
N GLU A 60 17.60 2.96 14.47
CA GLU A 60 18.76 3.43 15.25
C GLU A 60 19.66 2.28 15.67
N LYS A 61 19.07 1.18 16.15
CA LYS A 61 19.82 -0.02 16.52
C LYS A 61 20.45 -0.71 15.31
N SER A 62 19.78 -0.76 14.17
CA SER A 62 20.29 -1.44 12.98
C SER A 62 19.70 -0.93 11.66
N LEU A 63 20.48 -0.11 10.97
CA LEU A 63 20.22 0.30 9.58
C LEU A 63 20.25 -0.87 8.57
N LYS A 64 20.66 -2.07 8.98
CA LYS A 64 20.58 -3.30 8.16
C LYS A 64 19.19 -3.94 8.21
N LEU A 65 18.41 -3.68 9.26
CA LEU A 65 17.07 -4.21 9.45
C LEU A 65 16.02 -3.24 8.88
N VAL A 66 16.09 -1.96 9.26
CA VAL A 66 15.14 -0.94 8.83
C VAL A 66 15.91 0.30 8.39
N ARG A 67 15.55 0.82 7.22
CA ARG A 67 15.99 2.13 6.73
C ARG A 67 14.79 3.03 6.55
N SER A 68 15.01 4.33 6.64
CA SER A 68 14.00 5.30 6.28
C SER A 68 14.53 6.37 5.34
N THR A 69 13.63 7.00 4.59
CA THR A 69 13.95 8.13 3.71
C THR A 69 12.83 9.16 3.78
N MET A 70 13.20 10.43 3.94
CA MET A 70 12.25 11.54 3.97
C MET A 70 11.99 12.06 2.56
N TYR A 71 10.73 12.38 2.30
CA TYR A 71 10.26 12.97 1.05
C TYR A 71 9.33 14.14 1.35
N SER A 72 9.40 15.21 0.56
CA SER A 72 8.34 16.22 0.52
C SER A 72 7.17 15.71 -0.31
N ALA A 73 5.94 15.89 0.15
CA ALA A 73 4.78 15.42 -0.59
C ALA A 73 4.58 16.25 -1.88
N PRO A 74 4.48 15.63 -3.07
CA PRO A 74 4.35 16.37 -4.33
C PRO A 74 3.11 17.27 -4.42
N SER A 75 2.01 16.89 -3.76
CA SER A 75 0.77 17.68 -3.69
C SER A 75 0.80 18.79 -2.63
N ASP A 76 1.77 18.72 -1.70
CA ASP A 76 1.96 19.69 -0.63
C ASP A 76 3.39 19.61 -0.07
N PRO A 77 4.36 20.34 -0.64
CA PRO A 77 5.76 20.22 -0.26
C PRO A 77 6.07 20.57 1.20
N SER A 78 5.15 21.25 1.90
CA SER A 78 5.26 21.54 3.33
C SER A 78 5.09 20.29 4.20
N ILE A 79 4.47 19.23 3.67
CA ILE A 79 4.24 17.97 4.37
C ILE A 79 5.39 17.02 4.09
N ALA A 80 6.14 16.69 5.14
CA ALA A 80 7.20 15.69 5.09
C ALA A 80 6.64 14.28 5.33
N ILE A 81 7.03 13.33 4.48
CA ILE A 81 6.59 11.92 4.53
C ILE A 81 7.83 11.03 4.61
N ARG A 82 7.85 10.16 5.61
CA ARG A 82 8.88 9.16 5.82
C ARG A 82 8.48 7.84 5.19
N SER A 83 9.29 7.33 4.28
CA SER A 83 9.20 5.95 3.77
C SER A 83 10.01 5.00 4.64
N TRP A 84 9.43 3.87 5.02
CA TRP A 84 10.10 2.81 5.78
C TRP A 84 10.38 1.62 4.88
N LYS A 85 11.64 1.18 4.89
CA LYS A 85 12.13 0.04 4.12
C LYS A 85 12.79 -0.97 5.04
N MET A 86 12.04 -2.03 5.34
CA MET A 86 12.52 -3.21 6.05
C MET A 86 13.35 -4.11 5.11
N ASN A 87 14.27 -4.87 5.69
CA ASN A 87 15.04 -5.88 4.97
C ASN A 87 14.14 -7.05 4.54
N GLU A 88 14.09 -7.32 3.24
CA GLU A 88 13.17 -8.31 2.66
C GLU A 88 13.43 -9.74 3.16
N PHE A 89 14.68 -10.13 3.40
CA PHE A 89 15.04 -11.47 3.88
C PHE A 89 14.63 -11.71 5.33
N LYS A 90 14.45 -10.64 6.10
CA LYS A 90 14.11 -10.71 7.52
C LYS A 90 12.62 -10.91 7.77
N TYR A 91 11.79 -10.90 6.72
CA TYR A 91 10.40 -11.35 6.84
C TYR A 91 10.26 -12.88 6.95
N TYR A 92 11.30 -13.65 6.61
CA TYR A 92 11.30 -15.12 6.76
C TYR A 92 11.59 -15.57 8.20
N ASP A 93 12.20 -14.70 9.01
CA ASP A 93 12.54 -15.00 10.40
C ASP A 93 11.26 -15.13 11.25
N VAL A 94 11.20 -16.15 12.11
CA VAL A 94 10.12 -16.35 13.08
C VAL A 94 10.71 -16.43 14.50
N PRO A 95 10.27 -15.58 15.44
CA PRO A 95 9.36 -14.45 15.24
C PRO A 95 9.97 -13.36 14.35
N SER A 96 9.12 -12.61 13.63
CA SER A 96 9.61 -11.51 12.80
C SER A 96 10.30 -10.45 13.68
N PRO A 97 11.48 -9.94 13.28
CA PRO A 97 12.17 -8.90 14.03
C PRO A 97 11.51 -7.51 13.87
N PHE A 98 10.50 -7.40 13.01
CA PHE A 98 9.82 -6.15 12.71
C PHE A 98 8.52 -6.02 13.53
N PRO A 99 8.17 -4.79 13.98
CA PRO A 99 6.92 -4.56 14.70
C PRO A 99 5.67 -4.62 13.79
N THR A 100 5.86 -4.77 12.48
CA THR A 100 4.79 -4.94 11.49
C THR A 100 5.28 -5.76 10.31
N LEU A 101 4.37 -6.48 9.65
CA LEU A 101 4.65 -7.18 8.40
C LEU A 101 4.43 -6.29 7.16
N ALA A 102 4.01 -5.03 7.33
CA ALA A 102 3.65 -4.14 6.23
C ALA A 102 4.81 -3.92 5.25
N ARG A 103 4.56 -4.24 3.98
CA ARG A 103 5.51 -4.05 2.87
C ARG A 103 5.17 -2.81 2.05
N GLY A 104 5.90 -1.75 2.32
CA GLY A 104 5.63 -0.41 1.81
C GLY A 104 4.83 0.36 2.84
N LEU A 105 5.52 1.11 3.67
CA LEU A 105 4.94 1.83 4.80
C LEU A 105 5.44 3.27 4.78
N PHE A 106 4.52 4.22 4.88
CA PHE A 106 4.80 5.64 4.87
C PHE A 106 4.14 6.28 6.07
N SER A 107 4.86 7.11 6.81
CA SER A 107 4.34 7.86 7.94
C SER A 107 4.68 9.34 7.85
N ARG A 108 4.05 10.16 8.68
CA ARG A 108 4.41 11.54 8.95
C ARG A 108 4.22 11.85 10.42
N GLU A 109 4.85 12.91 10.88
CA GLU A 109 4.51 13.52 12.17
C GLU A 109 3.12 14.12 12.10
N THR A 110 2.33 14.00 13.18
CA THR A 110 1.01 14.63 13.19
C THR A 110 1.15 16.14 13.41
N PRO A 111 0.28 16.97 12.80
CA PRO A 111 0.26 18.41 13.07
C PRO A 111 -0.09 18.76 14.52
N SER A 112 -0.76 17.85 15.24
CA SER A 112 -1.17 18.02 16.64
C SER A 112 0.01 17.95 17.62
N GLY A 113 1.20 17.57 17.15
CA GLY A 113 2.43 17.56 17.93
C GLY A 113 2.52 16.36 18.87
N ASN A 114 2.92 16.62 20.11
CA ASN A 114 3.23 15.58 21.08
C ASN A 114 1.98 15.03 21.77
N ASP A 115 2.07 13.81 22.29
CA ASP A 115 1.02 13.22 23.12
C ASP A 115 1.02 13.80 24.54
N GLN A 116 0.17 13.25 25.41
CA GLN A 116 0.05 13.69 26.81
C GLN A 116 1.33 13.49 27.63
N HIS A 117 2.29 12.69 27.15
CA HIS A 117 3.58 12.45 27.78
C HIS A 117 4.71 13.28 27.16
N GLY A 118 4.40 14.13 26.17
CA GLY A 118 5.39 14.94 25.47
C GLY A 118 6.12 14.19 24.36
N GLU A 119 5.65 13.02 23.93
CA GLU A 119 6.26 12.23 22.85
C GLU A 119 5.67 12.60 21.48
N GLN A 120 6.53 12.72 20.46
CA GLN A 120 6.11 13.04 19.10
C GLN A 120 5.12 12.01 18.56
N THR A 121 3.92 12.44 18.15
CA THR A 121 2.95 11.51 17.57
C THR A 121 3.09 11.40 16.05
N TYR A 122 2.72 10.24 15.52
CA TYR A 122 2.82 9.93 14.10
C TYR A 122 1.49 9.47 13.51
N GLN A 123 1.33 9.69 12.21
CA GLN A 123 0.27 9.15 11.39
C GLN A 123 0.87 8.24 10.33
N ILE A 124 0.31 7.05 10.15
CA ILE A 124 0.56 6.25 8.94
C ILE A 124 -0.20 6.89 7.77
N VAL A 125 0.55 7.31 6.75
CA VAL A 125 0.01 7.90 5.51
C VAL A 125 -0.42 6.79 4.56
N ALA A 126 0.48 5.87 4.26
CA ALA A 126 0.22 4.75 3.36
C ALA A 126 0.72 3.43 3.95
N ARG A 127 -0.08 2.38 3.86
CA ARG A 127 0.26 1.02 4.29
C ARG A 127 -0.05 0.03 3.17
N GLY A 128 0.98 -0.59 2.63
CA GLY A 128 0.85 -1.74 1.75
C GLY A 128 0.38 -2.98 2.51
N TYR A 129 0.19 -4.08 1.79
CA TYR A 129 -0.12 -5.37 2.41
C TYR A 129 0.99 -5.81 3.34
N ASP A 130 0.63 -6.72 4.24
CA ASP A 130 1.64 -7.54 4.91
C ASP A 130 2.41 -8.35 3.85
N LYS A 131 3.73 -8.51 4.04
CA LYS A 131 4.55 -9.35 3.18
C LYS A 131 3.96 -10.76 3.17
N PHE A 132 3.59 -11.22 1.99
CA PHE A 132 3.13 -12.58 1.73
C PHE A 132 4.17 -13.35 0.90
N PHE A 133 4.04 -14.66 0.94
CA PHE A 133 4.96 -15.62 0.35
C PHE A 133 4.19 -16.56 -0.57
N ASN A 134 4.90 -17.22 -1.47
CA ASN A 134 4.35 -18.30 -2.26
C ASN A 134 4.07 -19.52 -1.37
N ILE A 135 3.24 -20.43 -1.86
CA ILE A 135 3.00 -21.73 -1.20
C ILE A 135 4.33 -22.47 -1.07
N GLY A 136 4.62 -23.02 0.11
CA GLY A 136 5.84 -23.78 0.37
C GLY A 136 7.10 -22.94 0.63
N GLU A 137 7.00 -21.62 0.64
CA GLU A 137 8.17 -20.74 0.83
C GLU A 137 8.52 -20.52 2.30
N VAL A 138 7.52 -20.58 3.19
CA VAL A 138 7.67 -20.49 4.65
C VAL A 138 6.72 -21.47 5.35
N PRO A 139 7.02 -21.95 6.57
CA PRO A 139 6.25 -23.02 7.22
C PRO A 139 4.74 -22.77 7.34
N TRP A 140 4.31 -21.51 7.49
CA TRP A 140 2.89 -21.15 7.59
C TRP A 140 2.17 -21.01 6.24
N THR A 141 2.87 -21.23 5.13
CA THR A 141 2.31 -21.24 3.76
C THR A 141 2.27 -22.63 3.13
N ASP A 142 2.62 -23.67 3.89
CA ASP A 142 2.41 -25.06 3.47
C ASP A 142 0.93 -25.42 3.49
N TRP A 143 0.53 -26.38 2.65
CA TRP A 143 -0.88 -26.81 2.54
C TRP A 143 -1.47 -27.28 3.87
N SER A 144 -0.68 -27.96 4.70
CA SER A 144 -1.10 -28.37 6.04
C SER A 144 -1.39 -27.16 6.92
N SER A 145 -0.49 -26.19 6.96
CA SER A 145 -0.65 -24.95 7.73
C SER A 145 -1.85 -24.12 7.24
N LEU A 146 -2.00 -23.97 5.93
CA LEU A 146 -3.14 -23.25 5.34
C LEU A 146 -4.47 -23.93 5.72
N SER A 147 -4.55 -25.25 5.65
CA SER A 147 -5.75 -26.01 6.01
C SER A 147 -6.12 -25.89 7.50
N HIS A 148 -5.12 -25.83 8.40
CA HIS A 148 -5.37 -25.78 9.84
C HIS A 148 -5.60 -24.35 10.38
N HIS A 149 -4.99 -23.34 9.76
CA HIS A 149 -4.91 -21.99 10.34
C HIS A 149 -5.66 -20.89 9.56
N THR A 150 -6.33 -21.23 8.46
CA THR A 150 -7.13 -20.26 7.69
C THR A 150 -8.62 -20.61 7.72
N GLY A 151 -9.47 -19.62 7.42
CA GLY A 151 -10.91 -19.81 7.37
C GLY A 151 -11.36 -20.53 6.08
N PRO A 152 -12.62 -20.99 6.02
CA PRO A 152 -13.13 -21.78 4.90
C PRO A 152 -13.28 -20.98 3.59
N THR A 153 -13.32 -19.65 3.65
CA THR A 153 -13.57 -18.80 2.49
C THR A 153 -12.28 -18.15 1.99
N TYR A 154 -11.91 -18.46 0.75
CA TYR A 154 -10.75 -17.88 0.07
C TYR A 154 -11.19 -16.89 -0.99
N THR A 155 -10.49 -15.76 -1.07
CA THR A 155 -10.61 -14.83 -2.18
C THR A 155 -9.40 -14.99 -3.09
N LEU A 156 -9.64 -15.42 -4.33
CA LEU A 156 -8.60 -15.54 -5.35
C LEU A 156 -8.62 -14.31 -6.24
N SER A 157 -7.47 -13.66 -6.38
CA SER A 157 -7.28 -12.53 -7.27
C SER A 157 -6.18 -12.82 -8.28
N LEU A 158 -6.32 -12.30 -9.49
CA LEU A 158 -5.26 -12.34 -10.48
C LEU A 158 -4.06 -11.55 -9.97
N LYS A 159 -2.89 -12.19 -9.97
CA LYS A 159 -1.61 -11.54 -9.69
C LYS A 159 -1.08 -10.93 -10.98
N SER A 160 -1.33 -9.65 -11.17
CA SER A 160 -0.72 -8.90 -12.28
C SER A 160 0.80 -8.76 -12.09
N ASN A 161 1.49 -8.50 -13.20
CA ASN A 161 2.95 -8.32 -13.22
C ASN A 161 3.29 -6.84 -13.45
N GLY A 162 2.80 -5.99 -12.55
CA GLY A 162 3.00 -4.54 -12.60
C GLY A 162 4.03 -4.04 -11.59
N CYS A 163 4.08 -2.72 -11.45
CA CYS A 163 4.71 -2.05 -10.32
C CYS A 163 3.61 -1.63 -9.35
N ILE A 164 3.74 -2.03 -8.09
CA ILE A 164 2.81 -1.60 -7.05
C ILE A 164 2.90 -0.09 -6.83
N VAL A 165 1.73 0.54 -6.67
CA VAL A 165 1.58 1.92 -6.24
C VAL A 165 0.59 2.00 -5.08
N PHE A 166 0.86 2.91 -4.15
CA PHE A 166 -0.05 3.22 -3.06
C PHE A 166 -0.62 4.61 -3.27
N ILE A 167 -1.94 4.73 -3.17
CA ILE A 167 -2.69 5.99 -3.28
C ILE A 167 -3.26 6.24 -1.89
N ALA A 168 -2.85 7.33 -1.28
CA ALA A 168 -3.23 7.64 0.09
C ALA A 168 -3.50 9.13 0.28
N PRO A 169 -4.43 9.50 1.16
CA PRO A 169 -4.73 10.89 1.44
C PRO A 169 -3.74 11.47 2.47
N ILE A 170 -3.27 12.69 2.22
CA ILE A 170 -2.50 13.47 3.20
C ILE A 170 -3.36 14.58 3.84
N SER A 171 -4.50 14.89 3.23
CA SER A 171 -5.56 15.72 3.78
C SER A 171 -6.89 15.27 3.19
N ILE A 172 -7.98 15.92 3.59
CA ILE A 172 -9.31 15.67 3.01
C ILE A 172 -9.38 15.97 1.50
N SER A 173 -8.46 16.77 0.95
CA SER A 173 -8.48 17.21 -0.44
C SER A 173 -7.24 16.82 -1.24
N LYS A 174 -6.18 16.31 -0.60
CA LYS A 174 -4.90 16.02 -1.26
C LYS A 174 -4.50 14.55 -1.12
N LEU A 175 -4.04 13.97 -2.23
CA LEU A 175 -3.49 12.61 -2.32
C LEU A 175 -1.98 12.62 -2.52
N VAL A 176 -1.35 11.54 -2.07
CA VAL A 176 -0.02 11.12 -2.52
C VAL A 176 -0.12 9.80 -3.24
N VAL A 177 0.71 9.65 -4.27
CA VAL A 177 0.89 8.39 -4.99
C VAL A 177 2.35 7.97 -4.84
N THR A 178 2.58 6.85 -4.16
CA THR A 178 3.92 6.31 -3.91
C THR A 178 4.12 5.03 -4.73
N SER A 179 5.38 4.71 -5.00
CA SER A 179 5.79 3.35 -5.35
C SER A 179 6.05 2.55 -4.07
N LYS A 180 6.63 1.34 -4.18
CA LYS A 180 6.90 0.48 -3.01
C LYS A 180 7.62 1.19 -1.85
N HIS A 181 8.62 2.04 -2.12
CA HIS A 181 9.41 2.72 -1.08
C HIS A 181 9.78 4.18 -1.42
N ALA A 182 9.22 4.74 -2.49
CA ALA A 182 9.62 6.04 -3.02
C ALA A 182 8.42 6.88 -3.42
N LEU A 183 8.54 8.20 -3.24
CA LEU A 183 7.56 9.21 -3.59
C LEU A 183 8.23 10.32 -4.42
N GLY A 184 7.49 10.86 -5.39
CA GLY A 184 7.85 12.08 -6.12
C GLY A 184 8.98 11.92 -7.16
N PRO A 185 9.42 13.05 -7.74
CA PRO A 185 10.58 13.09 -8.62
C PRO A 185 11.86 12.87 -7.82
N GLN A 186 12.79 12.06 -8.33
CA GLN A 186 14.06 11.75 -7.66
C GLN A 186 15.29 12.19 -8.49
N GLY A 187 15.15 13.26 -9.28
CA GLY A 187 16.23 13.74 -10.16
C GLY A 187 16.57 12.78 -11.33
N VAL A 188 15.78 11.72 -11.52
CA VAL A 188 15.90 10.74 -12.61
C VAL A 188 14.68 10.84 -13.55
N ALA A 189 14.76 10.21 -14.72
CA ALA A 189 13.62 10.06 -15.61
C ALA A 189 12.40 9.44 -14.87
N LYS A 190 11.19 9.86 -15.27
CA LYS A 190 9.86 9.54 -14.69
C LYS A 190 9.82 8.32 -13.76
N THR A 191 9.57 8.54 -12.47
CA THR A 191 9.49 7.49 -11.43
C THR A 191 8.20 6.67 -11.54
N HIS A 192 8.17 5.48 -10.95
CA HIS A 192 6.96 4.64 -10.92
C HIS A 192 5.77 5.34 -10.26
N SER A 193 6.02 6.11 -9.20
CA SER A 193 5.00 6.95 -8.53
C SER A 193 4.42 8.01 -9.47
N GLU A 194 5.24 8.69 -10.26
CA GLU A 194 4.76 9.73 -11.20
C GLU A 194 3.95 9.13 -12.36
N VAL A 195 4.39 7.98 -12.87
CA VAL A 195 3.63 7.25 -13.90
C VAL A 195 2.28 6.79 -13.33
N GLY A 196 2.27 6.24 -12.10
CA GLY A 196 1.05 5.87 -11.42
C GLY A 196 0.11 7.04 -11.18
N HIS A 197 0.64 8.19 -10.75
CA HIS A 197 -0.17 9.39 -10.52
C HIS A 197 -0.78 9.93 -11.80
N ARG A 198 -0.02 9.97 -12.90
CA ARG A 198 -0.54 10.37 -14.22
C ARG A 198 -1.70 9.47 -14.65
N TRP A 199 -1.54 8.17 -14.45
CA TRP A 199 -2.56 7.18 -14.77
C TRP A 199 -3.81 7.31 -13.89
N LEU A 200 -3.64 7.57 -12.59
CA LEU A 200 -4.74 7.87 -11.68
C LEU A 200 -5.53 9.09 -12.14
N LYS A 201 -4.85 10.21 -12.44
CA LYS A 201 -5.49 11.44 -12.94
C LYS A 201 -6.31 11.18 -14.20
N LYS A 202 -5.71 10.50 -15.18
CA LYS A 202 -6.40 10.12 -16.41
C LYS A 202 -7.64 9.28 -16.10
N HIS A 203 -7.50 8.25 -15.27
CA HIS A 203 -8.61 7.36 -14.93
C HIS A 203 -9.76 8.09 -14.23
N LEU A 204 -9.46 8.98 -13.29
CA LEU A 204 -10.48 9.78 -12.60
C LEU A 204 -11.22 10.70 -13.57
N ALA A 205 -10.49 11.39 -14.46
CA ALA A 205 -11.08 12.23 -15.49
C ALA A 205 -11.98 11.43 -16.45
N ASP A 206 -11.53 10.27 -16.92
CA ASP A 206 -12.30 9.36 -17.78
C ASP A 206 -13.60 8.85 -17.08
N LYS A 207 -13.69 8.95 -15.75
CA LYS A 207 -14.84 8.57 -14.94
C LYS A 207 -15.63 9.75 -14.38
N GLY A 208 -15.31 10.99 -14.76
CA GLY A 208 -15.96 12.19 -14.22
C GLY A 208 -15.77 12.35 -12.70
N LYS A 209 -14.65 11.85 -12.17
CA LYS A 209 -14.27 11.95 -10.75
C LYS A 209 -13.05 12.84 -10.57
N THR A 210 -12.83 13.33 -9.36
CA THR A 210 -11.69 14.18 -9.01
C THR A 210 -10.80 13.55 -7.96
N GLU A 211 -9.56 14.01 -7.86
CA GLU A 211 -8.62 13.54 -6.84
C GLU A 211 -9.06 13.95 -5.44
N GLU A 212 -9.64 15.14 -5.29
CA GLU A 212 -10.14 15.67 -4.02
C GLU A 212 -11.23 14.78 -3.46
N ARG A 213 -12.15 14.29 -4.31
CA ARG A 213 -13.20 13.36 -3.90
C ARG A 213 -12.62 12.02 -3.45
N LEU A 214 -11.64 11.48 -4.19
CA LEU A 214 -10.95 10.26 -3.79
C LEU A 214 -10.15 10.45 -2.49
N ALA A 215 -9.53 11.62 -2.29
CA ALA A 215 -8.85 11.98 -1.06
C ALA A 215 -9.81 11.96 0.12
N ALA A 216 -10.95 12.63 -0.01
CA ALA A 216 -11.97 12.68 1.04
C ALA A 216 -12.45 11.26 1.40
N ASP A 217 -12.76 10.44 0.39
CA ASP A 217 -13.20 9.05 0.56
C ASP A 217 -12.18 8.19 1.33
N LEU A 218 -10.90 8.28 0.94
CA LEU A 218 -9.84 7.53 1.61
C LEU A 218 -9.54 8.08 3.01
N TRP A 219 -9.66 9.40 3.20
CA TRP A 219 -9.34 10.13 4.42
C TRP A 219 -10.35 9.85 5.53
N GLU A 220 -11.63 9.76 5.16
CA GLU A 220 -12.72 9.35 6.04
C GLU A 220 -12.56 7.89 6.48
N LYS A 221 -12.31 7.00 5.52
CA LYS A 221 -12.24 5.55 5.77
C LYS A 221 -10.90 5.09 6.36
N ARG A 222 -9.90 5.98 6.38
CA ARG A 222 -8.50 5.69 6.80
C ARG A 222 -7.92 4.52 6.01
N TRP A 223 -8.03 4.63 4.69
CA TRP A 223 -7.63 3.59 3.76
C TRP A 223 -6.42 4.01 2.92
N THR A 224 -5.57 3.03 2.65
CA THR A 224 -4.65 3.08 1.52
C THR A 224 -5.28 2.31 0.37
N ALA A 225 -5.37 2.95 -0.80
CA ALA A 225 -5.71 2.28 -2.05
C ALA A 225 -4.42 1.70 -2.65
N VAL A 226 -4.36 0.39 -2.80
CA VAL A 226 -3.22 -0.31 -3.41
C VAL A 226 -3.58 -0.65 -4.84
N ALA A 227 -2.71 -0.33 -5.82
CA ALA A 227 -2.94 -0.65 -7.23
C ALA A 227 -1.64 -1.12 -7.91
N GLU A 228 -1.76 -1.66 -9.13
CA GLU A 228 -0.61 -2.01 -9.95
C GLU A 228 -0.61 -1.23 -11.27
N VAL A 229 0.57 -0.69 -11.61
CA VAL A 229 0.80 0.01 -12.86
C VAL A 229 1.58 -0.88 -13.81
N TYR A 230 0.97 -1.18 -14.96
CA TYR A 230 1.61 -1.92 -16.04
C TYR A 230 2.15 -0.95 -17.09
N THR A 231 3.44 -1.04 -17.40
CA THR A 231 4.04 -0.33 -18.54
C THR A 231 4.64 -1.34 -19.50
N ARG A 232 4.31 -1.22 -20.79
CA ARG A 232 4.78 -2.12 -21.86
C ARG A 232 6.31 -2.18 -21.99
N ALA A 233 7.05 -1.25 -21.38
CA ALA A 233 8.51 -1.29 -21.27
C ALA A 233 9.03 -2.47 -20.41
N LYS A 234 8.19 -3.10 -19.58
CA LYS A 234 8.54 -4.29 -18.77
C LYS A 234 8.18 -5.63 -19.41
N ARG A 235 8.09 -5.70 -20.75
CA ARG A 235 7.69 -6.91 -21.50
C ARG A 235 8.63 -8.12 -21.37
N LEU A 236 9.78 -7.98 -20.70
CA LEU A 236 10.78 -9.06 -20.62
C LEU A 236 10.57 -10.08 -19.50
N HIS A 237 9.58 -9.90 -18.60
CA HIS A 237 9.32 -10.88 -17.53
C HIS A 237 7.90 -11.47 -17.64
N LEU A 238 7.81 -12.49 -18.52
CA LEU A 238 7.12 -13.76 -18.29
C LEU A 238 5.59 -13.92 -18.37
N ILE A 239 4.84 -13.05 -19.05
CA ILE A 239 3.60 -13.51 -19.73
C ILE A 239 3.43 -12.77 -21.05
N ALA A 240 3.87 -13.38 -22.15
CA ALA A 240 3.41 -12.99 -23.47
C ALA A 240 2.00 -13.56 -23.65
N LEU A 241 0.97 -12.78 -23.32
CA LEU A 241 -0.37 -13.08 -23.83
C LEU A 241 -0.33 -12.86 -25.34
N THR A 242 -0.17 -13.94 -26.10
CA THR A 242 -0.37 -13.89 -27.54
C THR A 242 -1.86 -13.66 -27.82
N PRO A 243 -2.23 -12.90 -28.86
CA PRO A 243 -3.62 -12.64 -29.23
C PRO A 243 -4.46 -13.92 -29.42
N ALA A 244 -3.82 -15.06 -29.71
CA ALA A 244 -4.45 -16.35 -29.86
C ALA A 244 -5.02 -16.92 -28.54
N ALA A 245 -4.41 -16.61 -27.38
CA ALA A 245 -4.88 -17.12 -26.09
C ALA A 245 -6.21 -16.49 -25.66
N LEU A 246 -6.53 -15.28 -26.13
CA LEU A 246 -7.76 -14.57 -25.79
C LEU A 246 -9.01 -15.12 -26.51
N ARG A 247 -8.85 -15.82 -27.64
CA ARG A 247 -9.98 -16.33 -28.45
C ARG A 247 -10.53 -17.68 -28.02
N ARG A 248 -9.91 -18.36 -27.05
CA ARG A 248 -10.36 -19.69 -26.57
C ARG A 248 -11.09 -19.66 -25.22
N GLN A 249 -11.35 -18.48 -24.66
CA GLN A 249 -12.06 -18.31 -23.38
C GLN A 249 -13.35 -17.47 -23.49
N LEU A 250 -13.83 -17.24 -24.72
CA LEU A 250 -15.20 -16.83 -25.02
C LEU A 250 -15.84 -17.91 -25.89
#